data_AF-A0A661XQH8-F1
#
_entry.id   AF-A0A661XQH8-F1
#
_cell.length_a   1.000
_cell.length_b   1.000
_cell.length_c   1.000
_cell.angle_alpha   90.00
_cell.angle_beta   90.00
_cell.angle_gamma   90.00
#
_symmetry.space_group_name_H-M   'P 1'
#
loop_
_entity.id
_entity.type
_entity.pdbx_description
1 polymer ?
#
loop_
_entity_poly.entity_id
_entity_poly.type
_entity_poly.pdbx_seq_one_letter_code
_entity_poly.pdbx_strand_id
1 'polypeptide(L)'
;MKKTALLIITTCFITQINAQSFVEVSDTPFDGVNYASIAIADIDNDNDLDLLISGAGNTGRVTKLYTNDVGSFTEVSGTFLDDIHSYSAVAFGDIDNDGDQDLLITAFDNSQQAYTKLYT
;
A
#
# COMPACT_ATOMS: atom_id res chain seq x y z
N MET A 1 -17.09 -20.26 67.96
CA MET A 1 -16.19 -19.78 66.90
C MET A 1 -16.56 -20.46 65.58
N LYS A 2 -17.16 -19.74 64.63
CA LYS A 2 -17.30 -20.18 63.23
C LYS A 2 -16.64 -19.10 62.37
N LYS A 3 -15.52 -19.43 61.73
CA LYS A 3 -14.82 -18.54 60.81
C LYS A 3 -15.43 -18.74 59.42
N THR A 4 -16.16 -17.75 58.93
CA THR A 4 -16.66 -17.73 57.55
C THR A 4 -15.53 -17.26 56.65
N ALA A 5 -15.04 -18.14 55.79
CA ALA A 5 -14.06 -17.78 54.77
C ALA A 5 -14.76 -17.04 53.62
N LEU A 6 -14.32 -15.82 53.33
CA LEU A 6 -14.78 -15.03 52.19
C LEU A 6 -13.99 -15.47 50.95
N LEU A 7 -14.64 -16.18 50.03
CA LEU A 7 -14.06 -16.55 48.73
C LEU A 7 -14.19 -15.34 47.80
N ILE A 8 -13.10 -14.61 47.57
CA ILE A 8 -13.04 -13.55 46.58
C ILE A 8 -12.87 -14.23 45.21
N ILE A 9 -13.98 -14.43 44.50
CA ILE A 9 -13.96 -14.85 43.10
C ILE A 9 -13.53 -13.61 42.30
N THR A 10 -12.25 -13.55 41.95
CA THR A 10 -11.76 -12.55 41.00
C THR A 10 -12.17 -13.00 39.61
N THR A 11 -13.19 -12.37 39.05
CA THR A 11 -13.59 -12.57 37.66
C THR A 11 -12.47 -12.07 36.76
N CYS A 12 -11.79 -13.01 36.10
CA CYS A 12 -10.86 -12.73 35.03
C CYS A 12 -11.67 -12.19 33.84
N PHE A 13 -11.58 -10.89 33.57
CA PHE A 13 -12.04 -10.34 32.29
C PHE A 13 -11.05 -10.81 31.23
N ILE A 14 -11.40 -11.88 30.52
CA ILE A 14 -10.71 -12.23 29.28
C ILE A 14 -11.12 -11.14 28.28
N THR A 15 -10.24 -10.18 28.03
CA THR A 15 -10.37 -9.31 26.87
C THR A 15 -10.34 -10.21 25.65
N GLN A 16 -11.48 -10.37 24.99
CA GLN A 16 -11.56 -11.09 23.72
C GLN A 16 -10.74 -10.26 22.72
N ILE A 17 -9.50 -10.68 22.47
CA ILE A 17 -8.67 -10.07 21.43
C ILE A 17 -9.28 -10.56 20.12
N ASN A 18 -10.21 -9.79 19.55
CA ASN A 18 -10.63 -10.01 18.18
C ASN A 18 -9.43 -9.66 17.30
N ALA A 19 -8.78 -10.68 16.74
CA ALA A 19 -7.81 -10.46 15.67
C ALA A 19 -8.56 -9.90 14.45
N GLN A 20 -7.91 -8.98 13.74
CA GLN A 20 -8.42 -8.53 12.45
C GLN A 20 -8.51 -9.74 11.52
N SER A 21 -9.69 -9.92 10.89
CA SER A 21 -9.86 -10.91 9.84
C SER A 21 -9.50 -10.26 8.51
N PHE A 22 -8.73 -10.97 7.70
CA PHE A 22 -8.49 -10.59 6.31
C PHE A 22 -9.51 -11.32 5.44
N VAL A 23 -10.23 -10.57 4.61
CA VAL A 23 -11.15 -11.08 3.60
C VAL A 23 -10.74 -10.48 2.28
N GLU A 24 -10.70 -11.29 1.24
CA GLU A 24 -10.45 -10.82 -0.11
C GLU A 24 -11.57 -9.86 -0.53
N VAL A 25 -11.19 -8.68 -1.02
CA VAL A 25 -12.11 -7.74 -1.64
C VAL A 25 -12.17 -8.07 -3.13
N SER A 26 -13.35 -8.42 -3.65
CA SER A 26 -13.55 -8.69 -5.08
C SER A 26 -13.69 -7.40 -5.87
N ASP A 27 -13.55 -7.50 -7.20
CA ASP A 27 -13.86 -6.42 -8.15
C ASP A 27 -13.02 -5.14 -7.99
N THR A 28 -11.80 -5.29 -7.48
CA THR A 28 -10.82 -4.19 -7.42
C THR A 28 -10.30 -3.83 -8.82
N PRO A 29 -9.95 -2.56 -9.10
CA PRO A 29 -9.45 -2.13 -10.41
C PRO A 29 -7.97 -2.47 -10.67
N PHE A 30 -7.36 -3.32 -9.84
CA PHE A 30 -5.93 -3.60 -9.88
C PHE A 30 -5.57 -4.62 -10.94
N ASP A 31 -4.52 -4.33 -11.70
CA ASP A 31 -3.95 -5.29 -12.64
C ASP A 31 -3.12 -6.37 -11.91
N GLY A 32 -3.27 -7.62 -12.33
CA GLY A 32 -2.38 -8.69 -11.90
C GLY A 32 -0.99 -8.51 -12.51
N VAL A 33 0.04 -8.43 -11.65
CA VAL A 33 1.44 -8.19 -12.06
C VAL A 33 2.43 -9.16 -11.40
N ASN A 34 3.54 -9.44 -12.08
CA ASN A 34 4.71 -10.15 -11.54
C ASN A 34 5.98 -9.28 -11.61
N TYR A 35 7.07 -9.75 -10.98
CA TYR A 35 8.32 -8.98 -10.84
C TYR A 35 8.04 -7.55 -10.35
N ALA A 36 7.18 -7.49 -9.33
CA ALA A 36 6.41 -6.31 -8.99
C ALA A 36 6.89 -5.66 -7.69
N SER A 37 6.48 -4.41 -7.51
CA SER A 37 6.62 -3.65 -6.27
C SER A 37 5.36 -2.82 -6.05
N ILE A 38 5.00 -2.64 -4.78
CA ILE A 38 3.88 -1.83 -4.34
C ILE A 38 4.35 -0.79 -3.33
N ALA A 39 3.74 0.39 -3.35
CA ALA A 39 3.92 1.41 -2.32
C ALA A 39 2.58 2.07 -2.02
N ILE A 40 2.43 2.51 -0.76
CA ILE A 40 1.20 3.09 -0.22
C ILE A 40 1.57 4.40 0.47
N ALA A 41 0.86 5.48 0.15
CA ALA A 41 0.98 6.80 0.77
C ALA A 41 -0.30 7.60 0.50
N ASP A 42 -0.54 8.66 1.27
CA ASP A 42 -1.60 9.64 0.99
C ASP A 42 -0.99 10.69 0.03
N ILE A 43 -1.30 10.60 -1.26
CA ILE A 43 -0.63 11.36 -2.31
C ILE A 43 -1.42 12.61 -2.69
N ASP A 44 -2.74 12.62 -2.48
CA ASP A 44 -3.59 13.78 -2.73
C ASP A 44 -4.01 14.54 -1.45
N ASN A 45 -3.46 14.15 -0.29
CA ASN A 45 -3.61 14.79 1.02
C ASN A 45 -5.05 14.76 1.56
N ASP A 46 -5.80 13.70 1.27
CA ASP A 46 -7.18 13.51 1.72
C ASP A 46 -7.33 12.64 2.99
N ASN A 47 -6.21 12.08 3.49
CA ASN A 47 -6.07 11.12 4.60
C ASN A 47 -6.52 9.69 4.31
N ASP A 48 -6.86 9.37 3.07
CA ASP A 48 -6.98 8.00 2.62
C ASP A 48 -5.67 7.55 1.97
N LEU A 49 -5.32 6.27 2.17
CA LEU A 49 -4.08 5.74 1.64
C LEU A 49 -4.25 5.29 0.19
N ASP A 50 -3.47 5.89 -0.70
CA ASP A 50 -3.39 5.56 -2.12
C ASP A 50 -2.42 4.41 -2.39
N LEU A 51 -2.43 3.90 -3.62
CA LEU A 51 -1.66 2.72 -4.00
C LEU A 51 -0.96 2.91 -5.35
N LEU A 52 0.35 2.67 -5.36
CA LEU A 52 1.12 2.49 -6.59
C LEU A 52 1.48 1.02 -6.79
N ILE A 53 1.17 0.47 -7.96
CA ILE A 53 1.52 -0.88 -8.38
C ILE A 53 2.46 -0.78 -9.58
N SER A 54 3.61 -1.46 -9.52
CA SER A 54 4.54 -1.57 -10.65
C SER A 54 4.93 -3.03 -10.90
N GLY A 55 5.19 -3.42 -12.15
CA GLY A 55 5.57 -4.78 -12.51
C GLY A 55 5.41 -5.14 -13.99
N ALA A 56 5.23 -6.42 -14.28
CA ALA A 56 4.84 -6.94 -15.58
C ALA A 56 3.47 -7.62 -15.50
N GLY A 57 2.50 -7.09 -16.25
CA GLY A 57 1.20 -7.71 -16.48
C GLY A 57 1.22 -8.64 -17.69
N ASN A 58 0.04 -9.16 -18.06
CA ASN A 58 -0.11 -10.11 -19.15
C ASN A 58 0.18 -9.51 -20.54
N THR A 59 -0.07 -8.22 -20.72
CA THR A 59 0.02 -7.51 -22.01
C THR A 59 1.21 -6.56 -22.10
N GLY A 60 2.01 -6.46 -21.03
CA GLY A 60 3.11 -5.52 -20.99
C GLY A 60 3.49 -5.13 -19.58
N ARG A 61 4.31 -4.09 -19.47
CA ARG A 61 4.73 -3.52 -18.19
C ARG A 61 3.60 -2.66 -17.63
N VAL A 62 3.48 -2.66 -16.32
CA VAL A 62 2.42 -1.94 -15.60
C VAL A 62 3.11 -1.07 -14.58
N THR A 63 2.81 0.22 -14.59
CA THR A 63 3.02 1.10 -13.44
C THR A 63 1.82 2.01 -13.33
N LYS A 64 1.01 1.80 -12.31
CA LYS A 64 -0.28 2.47 -12.14
C LYS A 64 -0.38 3.02 -10.74
N LEU A 65 -0.81 4.27 -10.66
CA LEU A 65 -1.20 4.92 -9.43
C LEU A 65 -2.73 4.87 -9.31
N TYR A 66 -3.21 4.54 -8.14
CA TYR A 66 -4.63 4.51 -7.81
C TYR A 66 -4.85 5.42 -6.60
N THR A 67 -5.73 6.41 -6.73
CA THR A 67 -6.23 7.13 -5.55
C THR A 67 -7.34 6.34 -4.89
N ASN A 68 -7.49 6.50 -3.58
CA ASN A 68 -8.46 5.78 -2.78
C ASN A 68 -9.36 6.76 -2.03
N ASP A 69 -10.66 6.76 -2.31
CA ASP A 69 -11.64 7.52 -1.52
C ASP A 69 -12.48 6.53 -0.69
N VAL A 70 -12.16 6.40 0.60
CA VAL A 70 -12.85 5.52 1.57
C VAL A 70 -13.04 4.08 1.07
N GLY A 71 -11.99 3.51 0.47
CA GLY A 71 -11.98 2.14 -0.08
C GLY A 71 -12.38 2.03 -1.55
N SER A 72 -12.71 3.14 -2.20
CA SER A 72 -13.00 3.22 -3.63
C SER A 72 -11.76 3.63 -4.42
N PHE A 73 -11.11 2.66 -5.04
CA PHE A 73 -9.91 2.91 -5.83
C PHE A 73 -10.22 3.38 -7.25
N THR A 74 -9.52 4.44 -7.71
CA THR A 74 -9.61 4.97 -9.08
C THR A 74 -8.22 5.08 -9.68
N GLU A 75 -8.00 4.53 -10.87
CA GLU A 75 -6.72 4.68 -11.59
C GLU A 75 -6.50 6.14 -11.99
N VAL A 76 -5.36 6.71 -11.62
CA VAL A 76 -4.91 8.02 -12.05
C VAL A 76 -4.36 7.90 -13.47
N SER A 77 -4.99 8.60 -14.42
CA SER A 77 -4.57 8.60 -15.82
C SER A 77 -3.61 9.74 -16.15
N GLY A 78 -2.77 9.56 -17.18
CA GLY A 78 -1.85 10.60 -17.66
C GLY A 78 -0.67 10.87 -16.74
N THR A 79 -0.28 9.87 -15.94
CA THR A 79 0.91 9.97 -15.09
C THR A 79 2.17 9.93 -15.94
N PHE A 80 3.27 10.46 -15.40
CA PHE A 80 4.60 10.30 -16.01
C PHE A 80 5.17 8.87 -15.86
N LEU A 81 4.40 7.95 -15.27
CA LEU A 81 4.79 6.59 -14.90
C LEU A 81 4.53 5.56 -16.00
N ASP A 82 3.89 5.96 -17.11
CA ASP A 82 3.51 5.08 -18.22
C ASP A 82 4.71 4.34 -18.84
N ASP A 83 5.93 4.87 -18.63
CA ASP A 83 7.21 4.32 -19.07
C ASP A 83 8.03 3.69 -17.93
N ILE A 84 7.36 3.12 -16.93
CA ILE A 84 8.04 2.46 -15.80
C ILE A 84 7.85 0.95 -15.81
N HIS A 85 8.97 0.28 -15.53
CA HIS A 85 9.22 -1.04 -16.02
C HIS A 85 9.55 -2.03 -14.91
N SER A 86 9.18 -3.29 -15.15
CA SER A 86 9.28 -4.47 -14.28
C SER A 86 10.63 -4.65 -13.58
N TYR A 87 10.65 -5.47 -12.52
CA TYR A 87 11.79 -5.63 -11.59
C TYR A 87 12.09 -4.33 -10.84
N SER A 88 11.03 -3.72 -10.33
CA SER A 88 11.08 -2.43 -9.68
C SER A 88 11.20 -2.54 -8.17
N ALA A 89 11.64 -1.45 -7.54
CA ALA A 89 11.38 -1.15 -6.14
C ALA A 89 10.86 0.29 -6.07
N VAL A 90 9.76 0.49 -5.34
CA VAL A 90 9.09 1.78 -5.17
C VAL A 90 9.01 2.19 -3.70
N ALA A 91 9.15 3.48 -3.43
CA ALA A 91 8.96 4.05 -2.10
C ALA A 91 8.43 5.48 -2.22
N PHE A 92 7.53 5.84 -1.31
CA PHE A 92 7.07 7.21 -1.11
C PHE A 92 7.72 7.84 0.12
N GLY A 93 7.87 9.17 0.10
CA GLY A 93 8.17 9.98 1.27
C GLY A 93 8.42 11.43 0.90
N ASP A 94 8.13 12.36 1.81
CA ASP A 94 8.44 13.79 1.66
C ASP A 94 9.96 14.01 1.84
N ILE A 95 10.71 14.03 0.74
CA ILE A 95 12.17 14.08 0.69
C ILE A 95 12.66 15.53 0.67
N ASP A 96 11.93 16.44 0.02
CA ASP A 96 12.31 17.85 -0.05
C ASP A 96 11.67 18.76 1.01
N ASN A 97 10.78 18.19 1.85
CA ASN A 97 10.11 18.83 2.98
C ASN A 97 9.16 19.96 2.53
N ASP A 98 8.48 19.78 1.41
CA ASP A 98 7.42 20.67 0.94
C ASP A 98 6.01 20.25 1.42
N GLY A 99 5.89 19.04 1.96
CA GLY A 99 4.67 18.48 2.52
C GLY A 99 3.89 17.57 1.58
N ASP A 100 4.34 17.40 0.33
CA ASP A 100 3.80 16.44 -0.63
C ASP A 100 4.61 15.12 -0.62
N GLN A 101 4.03 14.05 -1.16
CA GLN A 101 4.70 12.74 -1.23
C GLN A 101 5.58 12.63 -2.47
N ASP A 102 6.89 12.49 -2.27
CA ASP A 102 7.83 12.21 -3.36
C ASP A 102 7.92 10.72 -3.66
N LEU A 103 8.19 10.37 -4.93
CA LEU A 103 8.32 8.99 -5.39
C LEU A 103 9.77 8.67 -5.78
N LEU A 104 10.38 7.70 -5.09
CA LEU A 104 11.62 7.08 -5.51
C LEU A 104 11.35 5.73 -6.17
N ILE A 105 11.93 5.52 -7.34
CA ILE A 105 11.80 4.26 -8.07
C ILE A 105 13.12 3.78 -8.66
N THR A 106 13.34 2.47 -8.55
CA THR A 106 14.36 1.74 -9.29
C THR A 106 13.68 0.73 -10.20
N ALA A 107 14.19 0.52 -11.42
CA ALA A 107 13.54 -0.34 -12.43
C ALA A 107 14.48 -0.61 -13.63
N PHE A 108 14.02 -1.43 -14.60
CA PHE A 108 14.74 -1.72 -15.86
C PHE A 108 13.95 -1.28 -17.09
N ASP A 109 14.48 -0.37 -17.90
CA ASP A 109 13.79 0.10 -19.11
C ASP A 109 13.58 -0.98 -20.20
N ASN A 110 13.01 -0.60 -21.36
CA ASN A 110 12.73 -1.52 -22.46
C ASN A 110 14.00 -2.11 -23.08
N SER A 111 15.15 -1.47 -22.88
CA SER A 111 16.47 -1.90 -23.30
C SER A 111 17.22 -2.65 -22.20
N GLN A 112 16.54 -3.02 -21.11
CA GLN A 112 17.10 -3.70 -19.93
C GLN A 112 18.21 -2.89 -19.25
N GLN A 113 18.15 -1.55 -19.33
CA GLN A 113 19.04 -0.69 -18.56
C GLN A 113 18.40 -0.39 -17.21
N ALA A 114 19.15 -0.65 -16.14
CA ALA A 114 18.74 -0.27 -14.81
C ALA A 114 18.76 1.26 -14.67
N TYR A 115 17.72 1.81 -14.05
CA TYR A 115 17.66 3.23 -13.72
C TYR A 115 17.13 3.46 -12.32
N THR A 116 17.37 4.67 -11.81
CA THR A 116 16.82 5.20 -10.57
C THR A 116 16.29 6.59 -10.86
N LYS A 117 15.04 6.87 -10.50
CA LYS A 117 14.40 8.18 -10.67
C LYS A 117 13.75 8.59 -9.35
N LEU A 118 13.94 9.85 -9.00
CA LEU A 118 13.24 10.53 -7.93
C LEU A 118 12.31 11.57 -8.56
N TYR A 119 11.08 11.63 -8.08
CA TYR A 119 10.07 12.61 -8.46
C TYR A 119 9.66 13.35 -7.19
N THR A 120 9.89 14.66 -7.18
CA THR A 120 9.47 15.62 -6.15
C THR A 120 8.54 16.62 -6.80
#